data_AF-A0A7C7WS42-F1
#
_entry.id   AF-A0A7C7WS42-F1
#
_cell.length_a   1.000
_cell.length_b   1.000
_cell.length_c   1.000
_cell.angle_alpha   90.00
_cell.angle_beta   90.00
_cell.angle_gamma   90.00
#
_symmetry.space_group_name_H-M   'P 1'
#
loop_
_entity.id
_entity.type
_entity.pdbx_description
1 polymer ?
#
loop_
_entity_poly.entity_id
_entity_poly.type
_entity_poly.pdbx_seq_one_letter_code
_entity_poly.pdbx_strand_id
1 'polypeptide(L)'
;MDIYFDITELLDVVENEADQSEALEKLINVYKKQPPCNGHKEDAFILNSAPKLLDMTSEDSVSDLAELIDSTPLYQINMELLLDDALYERHNNNIINAALLQAFDGTLPNTLEVDRSRKETSGSLHHPMLGHIDRKELVQIYIRFMNALARNKREFSFEDKVLGKHTDRFTEKHNGFLTANGGAVKASLLIGFGSRTDHEGGKQLESYVSGGKSAAQRLNLTNFQEMMWAWLEMENFQMRRCRDIDRVLRLEALDRTPRWVTTDIFMLLEKEAIKQHIAQAIMETAEASTMEEVAPTLYKAIQRASLDDVNKDIQILLSQALGHEGRYAGAAGAFAQGAFKRAEESRNLDV
;
A
#
# COMPACT_ATOMS: atom_id res chain seq x y z
N MET A 1 15.21 5.03 6.93
CA MET A 1 14.80 3.66 6.56
C MET A 1 13.52 3.81 5.78
N ASP A 2 13.49 3.31 4.56
CA ASP A 2 12.37 3.55 3.65
C ASP A 2 11.26 2.53 3.91
N ILE A 3 10.02 3.02 3.95
CA ILE A 3 8.82 2.22 4.19
C ILE A 3 7.95 2.33 2.95
N TYR A 4 7.68 1.19 2.33
CA TYR A 4 6.90 1.11 1.10
C TYR A 4 5.54 0.46 1.34
N PHE A 5 4.56 0.79 0.50
CA PHE A 5 3.24 0.17 0.52
C PHE A 5 2.56 0.25 -0.85
N ASP A 6 1.55 -0.59 -1.06
CA ASP A 6 0.66 -0.54 -2.24
C ASP A 6 -0.62 0.22 -1.87
N ILE A 7 -0.90 1.31 -2.59
CA ILE A 7 -2.11 2.10 -2.35
C ILE A 7 -3.38 1.30 -2.67
N THR A 8 -3.32 0.34 -3.58
CA THR A 8 -4.47 -0.49 -3.95
C THR A 8 -4.82 -1.41 -2.78
N GLU A 9 -3.83 -2.11 -2.20
CA GLU A 9 -4.01 -2.96 -1.00
C GLU A 9 -4.58 -2.12 0.15
N LEU A 10 -4.02 -0.94 0.38
CA LEU A 10 -4.51 -0.01 1.40
C LEU A 10 -5.98 0.36 1.18
N LEU A 11 -6.32 0.82 -0.02
CA LEU A 11 -7.67 1.33 -0.30
C LEU A 11 -8.70 0.20 -0.31
N ASP A 12 -8.30 -1.02 -0.71
CA ASP A 12 -9.15 -2.20 -0.63
C ASP A 12 -9.53 -2.51 0.83
N VAL A 13 -8.59 -2.37 1.77
CA VAL A 13 -8.89 -2.54 3.21
C VAL A 13 -9.78 -1.42 3.73
N VAL A 14 -9.54 -0.17 3.31
CA VAL A 14 -10.29 1.00 3.78
C VAL A 14 -11.74 0.98 3.29
N GLU A 15 -11.97 0.67 2.01
CA GLU A 15 -13.31 0.69 1.41
C GLU A 15 -14.19 -0.50 1.81
N ASN A 16 -13.59 -1.61 2.24
CA ASN A 16 -14.32 -2.78 2.74
C ASN A 16 -14.87 -2.58 4.16
N GLU A 17 -14.49 -1.49 4.84
CA GLU A 17 -14.99 -1.18 6.17
C GLU A 17 -16.21 -0.26 6.11
N ALA A 18 -17.20 -0.52 6.96
CA ALA A 18 -18.47 0.22 6.94
C ALA A 18 -18.29 1.64 7.50
N ASP A 19 -17.44 1.80 8.51
CA ASP A 19 -17.08 3.08 9.11
C ASP A 19 -15.72 3.54 8.59
N GLN A 20 -15.72 4.63 7.80
CA GLN A 20 -14.50 5.19 7.23
C GLN A 20 -13.54 5.75 8.30
N SER A 21 -14.04 6.24 9.43
CA SER A 21 -13.19 6.72 10.53
C SER A 21 -12.46 5.57 11.21
N GLU A 22 -13.14 4.43 11.41
CA GLU A 22 -12.50 3.21 11.90
C GLU A 22 -11.49 2.65 10.87
N ALA A 23 -11.86 2.66 9.59
CA ALA A 23 -11.01 2.23 8.49
C ALA A 23 -9.66 2.95 8.44
N LEU A 24 -9.67 4.26 8.71
CA LEU A 24 -8.47 5.11 8.73
C LEU A 24 -7.53 4.84 9.92
N GLU A 25 -8.02 4.20 10.99
CA GLU A 25 -7.21 3.81 12.15
C GLU A 25 -6.64 2.38 12.05
N LYS A 26 -7.06 1.60 11.03
CA LYS A 26 -6.54 0.25 10.81
C LYS A 26 -5.06 0.26 10.47
N LEU A 27 -4.35 -0.76 10.94
CA LEU A 27 -2.98 -1.04 10.56
C LEU A 27 -2.97 -1.72 9.19
N ILE A 28 -2.14 -1.22 8.29
CA ILE A 28 -1.97 -1.71 6.93
C ILE A 28 -0.54 -2.17 6.76
N ASN A 29 -0.36 -3.30 6.08
CA ASN A 29 0.95 -3.87 5.81
C ASN A 29 1.87 -2.89 5.09
N VAL A 30 3.11 -2.84 5.54
CA VAL A 30 4.19 -2.09 4.90
C VAL A 30 5.42 -2.96 4.70
N TYR A 31 6.26 -2.56 3.76
CA TYR A 31 7.38 -3.33 3.26
C TYR A 31 8.68 -2.52 3.36
N LYS A 32 9.79 -3.20 3.64
CA LYS A 32 11.15 -2.58 3.62
C LYS A 32 11.76 -2.51 2.23
N LYS A 33 11.13 -3.18 1.26
CA LYS A 33 11.49 -3.20 -0.14
C LYS A 33 10.25 -2.83 -0.94
N GLN A 34 10.46 -2.17 -2.07
CA GLN A 34 9.37 -1.80 -2.96
C GLN A 34 8.53 -3.04 -3.35
N PRO A 35 7.22 -3.05 -3.08
CA PRO A 35 6.36 -4.18 -3.40
C PRO A 35 6.20 -4.30 -4.93
N PRO A 36 5.92 -5.52 -5.42
CA PRO A 36 5.56 -5.73 -6.83
C PRO A 36 4.12 -5.24 -7.07
N CYS A 37 3.93 -3.95 -7.36
CA CYS A 37 2.64 -3.34 -7.68
C CYS A 37 2.15 -3.75 -9.09
N ASN A 38 1.79 -5.03 -9.28
CA ASN A 38 1.31 -5.60 -10.54
C ASN A 38 2.19 -5.31 -11.78
N GLY A 39 3.51 -5.17 -11.57
CA GLY A 39 4.46 -4.86 -12.64
C GLY A 39 4.75 -3.37 -12.85
N HIS A 40 4.02 -2.47 -12.20
CA HIS A 40 4.19 -1.02 -12.30
C HIS A 40 4.91 -0.46 -11.08
N LYS A 41 6.25 -0.41 -11.15
CA LYS A 41 7.08 0.05 -10.01
C LYS A 41 6.72 1.48 -9.59
N GLU A 42 6.44 2.33 -10.56
CA GLU A 42 6.04 3.72 -10.39
C GLU A 42 4.80 3.90 -9.50
N ASP A 43 3.95 2.88 -9.40
CA ASP A 43 2.73 2.94 -8.60
C ASP A 43 2.96 2.60 -7.12
N ALA A 44 4.15 2.11 -6.74
CA ALA A 44 4.50 1.89 -5.35
C ALA A 44 4.58 3.23 -4.60
N PHE A 45 4.14 3.24 -3.34
CA PHE A 45 4.30 4.39 -2.47
C PHE A 45 5.46 4.20 -1.50
N ILE A 46 6.05 5.33 -1.12
CA ILE A 46 6.99 5.49 -0.02
C ILE A 46 6.40 6.44 1.02
N LEU A 47 6.59 6.13 2.29
CA LEU A 47 6.17 7.00 3.39
C LEU A 47 7.26 8.05 3.66
N ASN A 48 6.94 9.33 3.46
CA ASN A 48 7.92 10.43 3.55
C ASN A 48 8.12 10.97 4.97
N SER A 49 7.14 10.75 5.85
CA SER A 49 7.24 11.11 7.26
C SER A 49 7.71 9.90 8.04
N ALA A 50 8.48 10.10 9.12
CA ALA A 50 8.77 9.04 10.07
C ALA A 50 7.65 9.01 11.12
N PRO A 51 6.60 8.17 10.97
CA PRO A 51 5.63 7.98 12.03
C PRO A 51 6.33 7.44 13.28
N LYS A 52 5.72 7.65 14.46
CA LYS A 52 6.15 7.03 15.70
C LYS A 52 5.87 5.52 15.65
N LEU A 53 6.82 4.73 15.15
CA LEU A 53 6.70 3.28 15.04
C LEU A 53 7.40 2.58 16.19
N LEU A 54 6.85 1.44 16.60
CA LEU A 54 7.57 0.48 17.44
C LEU A 54 8.50 -0.36 16.55
N ASP A 55 9.83 -0.22 16.68
CA ASP A 55 10.78 -1.00 15.90
C ASP A 55 11.14 -2.31 16.62
N MET A 56 10.47 -3.40 16.25
CA MET A 56 10.72 -4.73 16.83
C MET A 56 12.00 -5.38 16.31
N THR A 57 12.82 -4.68 15.53
CA THR A 57 14.15 -5.16 15.13
C THR A 57 15.27 -4.65 16.03
N SER A 58 14.99 -3.66 16.87
CA SER A 58 15.93 -3.11 17.84
C SER A 58 15.63 -3.58 19.26
N GLU A 59 16.67 -3.88 20.03
CA GLU A 59 16.54 -4.11 21.48
C GLU A 59 16.14 -2.83 22.23
N ASP A 60 16.35 -1.65 21.65
CA ASP A 60 15.94 -0.37 22.26
C ASP A 60 14.42 -0.29 22.48
N SER A 61 13.63 -0.96 21.63
CA SER A 61 12.16 -0.99 21.71
C SER A 61 11.62 -1.94 22.78
N VAL A 62 12.48 -2.72 23.45
CA VAL A 62 12.06 -3.66 24.51
C VAL A 62 11.41 -2.91 25.66
N SER A 63 11.96 -1.77 26.06
CA SER A 63 11.42 -0.99 27.19
C SER A 63 10.05 -0.39 26.85
N ASP A 64 9.88 0.12 25.63
CA ASP A 64 8.62 0.71 25.16
C ASP A 64 7.51 -0.34 25.08
N LEU A 65 7.80 -1.51 24.51
CA LEU A 65 6.83 -2.61 24.43
C LEU A 65 6.55 -3.21 25.82
N ALA A 66 7.54 -3.29 26.71
CA ALA A 66 7.33 -3.73 28.09
C ALA A 66 6.37 -2.79 28.85
N GLU A 67 6.51 -1.47 28.69
CA GLU A 67 5.58 -0.50 29.28
C GLU A 67 4.18 -0.63 28.68
N LEU A 68 4.07 -0.90 27.38
CA LEU A 68 2.79 -1.11 26.72
C LEU A 68 2.07 -2.34 27.27
N ILE A 69 2.75 -3.49 27.39
CA ILE A 69 2.11 -4.71 27.93
C ILE A 69 1.78 -4.59 29.43
N ASP A 70 2.55 -3.79 30.19
CA ASP A 70 2.25 -3.50 31.59
C ASP A 70 0.94 -2.69 31.71
N SER A 71 0.76 -1.71 30.83
CA SER A 71 -0.47 -0.92 30.76
C SER A 71 -1.66 -1.67 30.13
N THR A 72 -1.41 -2.75 29.39
CA THR A 72 -2.43 -3.53 28.66
C THR A 72 -2.20 -5.05 28.88
N PRO A 73 -2.69 -5.62 30.00
CA PRO A 73 -2.41 -7.01 30.38
C PRO A 73 -2.78 -8.06 29.34
N LEU A 74 -3.75 -7.76 28.46
CA LEU A 74 -4.13 -8.66 27.37
C LEU A 74 -2.96 -8.94 26.41
N TYR A 75 -2.13 -7.95 26.10
CA TYR A 75 -0.98 -8.14 25.22
C TYR A 75 0.09 -9.04 25.87
N GLN A 76 0.27 -8.93 27.19
CA GLN A 76 1.14 -9.83 27.93
C GLN A 76 0.66 -11.29 27.80
N ILE A 77 -0.62 -11.54 28.11
CA ILE A 77 -1.22 -12.88 28.02
C ILE A 77 -1.08 -13.44 26.59
N ASN A 78 -1.33 -12.61 25.58
CA ASN A 78 -1.20 -13.01 24.18
C ASN A 78 0.24 -13.38 23.79
N MET A 79 1.24 -12.64 24.28
CA MET A 79 2.65 -13.00 24.07
C MET A 79 3.02 -14.31 24.76
N GLU A 80 2.55 -14.52 26.00
CA GLU A 80 2.76 -15.78 26.73
C GLU A 80 2.17 -16.97 25.98
N LEU A 81 0.92 -16.85 25.52
CA LEU A 81 0.25 -17.89 24.73
C LEU A 81 0.98 -18.17 23.41
N LEU A 82 1.41 -17.13 22.70
CA LEU A 82 2.15 -17.27 21.44
C LEU A 82 3.46 -18.03 21.64
N LEU A 83 4.23 -17.68 22.67
CA LEU A 83 5.48 -18.35 22.99
C LEU A 83 5.25 -19.78 23.49
N ASP A 84 4.16 -20.03 24.23
CA ASP A 84 3.76 -21.37 24.66
C ASP A 84 3.47 -22.28 23.46
N ASP A 85 2.69 -21.78 22.50
CA ASP A 85 2.38 -22.47 21.25
C ASP A 85 3.67 -22.76 20.45
N ALA A 86 4.56 -21.78 20.32
CA ALA A 86 5.84 -21.96 19.64
C ALA A 86 6.72 -23.03 20.33
N LEU A 87 6.82 -22.98 21.66
CA LEU A 87 7.57 -23.95 22.45
C LEU A 87 6.97 -25.36 22.36
N TYR A 88 5.65 -25.47 22.23
CA TYR A 88 4.98 -26.75 21.99
C TYR A 88 5.27 -27.29 20.57
N GLU A 89 5.22 -26.43 19.55
CA GLU A 89 5.49 -26.79 18.16
C GLU A 89 6.94 -27.15 17.85
N ARG A 90 7.90 -26.68 18.67
CA ARG A 90 9.34 -26.88 18.44
C ARG A 90 9.73 -28.34 18.20
N HIS A 91 9.04 -29.29 18.84
CA HIS A 91 9.32 -30.72 18.75
C HIS A 91 9.10 -31.28 17.34
N ASN A 92 8.24 -30.62 16.56
CA ASN A 92 7.89 -31.02 15.20
C ASN A 92 8.41 -30.04 14.14
N ASN A 93 9.06 -28.93 14.54
CA ASN A 93 9.52 -27.89 13.64
C ASN A 93 10.91 -27.36 13.99
N ASN A 94 11.93 -27.83 13.26
CA ASN A 94 13.32 -27.45 13.46
C ASN A 94 13.59 -25.95 13.29
N ILE A 95 12.82 -25.25 12.46
CA ILE A 95 12.97 -23.79 12.26
C ILE A 95 12.54 -23.05 13.52
N ILE A 96 11.38 -23.43 14.08
CA ILE A 96 10.87 -22.85 15.34
C ILE A 96 11.81 -23.18 16.49
N ASN A 97 12.29 -24.43 16.57
CA ASN A 97 13.25 -24.83 17.61
C ASN A 97 14.56 -24.01 17.56
N ALA A 98 15.13 -23.81 16.37
CA ALA A 98 16.33 -22.99 16.21
C ALA A 98 16.09 -21.53 16.62
N ALA A 99 14.94 -20.96 16.24
CA ALA A 99 14.59 -19.59 16.62
C ALA A 99 14.38 -19.44 18.14
N LEU A 100 13.75 -20.42 18.79
CA LEU A 100 13.59 -20.44 20.25
C LEU A 100 14.92 -20.58 20.97
N LEU A 101 15.82 -21.46 20.47
CA LEU A 101 17.17 -21.61 21.05
C LEU A 101 17.93 -20.29 21.03
N GLN A 102 17.79 -19.50 19.95
CA GLN A 102 18.36 -18.17 19.89
C GLN A 102 17.66 -17.18 20.83
N ALA A 103 16.34 -17.25 20.96
CA ALA A 103 15.57 -16.34 21.81
C ALA A 103 15.85 -16.52 23.31
N PHE A 104 16.07 -17.76 23.75
CA PHE A 104 16.33 -18.16 25.15
C PHE A 104 17.83 -18.34 25.46
N ASP A 105 18.73 -17.88 24.59
CA ASP A 105 20.19 -18.03 24.76
C ASP A 105 20.64 -19.50 25.01
N GLY A 106 19.97 -20.45 24.35
CA GLY A 106 20.36 -21.85 24.22
C GLY A 106 19.65 -22.84 25.16
N THR A 107 19.05 -22.39 26.27
CA THR A 107 18.37 -23.29 27.21
C THR A 107 16.86 -23.09 27.15
N LEU A 108 16.15 -24.09 26.63
CA LEU A 108 14.69 -24.00 26.51
C LEU A 108 13.95 -24.59 27.73
N PRO A 109 12.77 -24.06 28.07
CA PRO A 109 11.90 -24.67 29.09
C PRO A 109 11.54 -26.11 28.78
N ASN A 110 11.33 -26.89 29.84
CA ASN A 110 10.66 -28.19 29.73
C ASN A 110 9.18 -28.01 29.41
N THR A 111 8.66 -28.85 28.51
CA THR A 111 7.23 -28.91 28.20
C THR A 111 6.56 -29.83 29.21
N LEU A 112 5.53 -29.35 29.93
CA LEU A 112 4.77 -30.22 30.82
C LEU A 112 3.84 -31.11 30.00
N GLU A 113 3.82 -32.41 30.30
CA GLU A 113 2.84 -33.34 29.72
C GLU A 113 1.46 -33.02 30.30
N VAL A 114 0.56 -32.49 29.46
CA VAL A 114 -0.83 -32.28 29.86
C VAL A 114 -1.53 -33.64 29.86
N ASP A 115 -1.82 -34.15 31.06
CA ASP A 115 -2.47 -35.43 31.27
C ASP A 115 -3.88 -35.43 30.66
N ARG A 116 -4.04 -36.08 29.50
CA ARG A 116 -5.30 -36.16 28.73
C ARG A 116 -6.45 -36.81 29.51
N SER A 117 -6.18 -37.44 30.66
CA SER A 117 -7.18 -38.09 31.50
C SER A 117 -7.95 -37.13 32.42
N ARG A 118 -7.45 -35.89 32.62
CA ARG A 118 -8.15 -34.84 33.38
C ARG A 118 -8.84 -33.88 32.42
N LYS A 119 -10.17 -33.94 32.37
CA LYS A 119 -10.99 -32.87 31.79
C LYS A 119 -10.96 -31.66 32.73
N GLU A 120 -9.91 -30.84 32.66
CA GLU A 120 -9.79 -29.50 33.27
C GLU A 120 -8.44 -28.93 32.78
N THR A 121 -8.28 -27.76 32.19
CA THR A 121 -9.15 -26.62 31.89
C THR A 121 -8.53 -25.91 30.68
N SER A 122 -9.36 -25.43 29.76
CA SER A 122 -8.99 -24.33 28.86
C SER A 122 -8.45 -23.16 29.70
N GLY A 123 -7.12 -22.95 29.73
CA GLY A 123 -6.52 -21.81 30.44
C GLY A 123 -5.13 -22.01 31.08
N SER A 124 -4.53 -23.20 31.08
CA SER A 124 -3.16 -23.40 31.63
C SER A 124 -2.11 -23.55 30.52
N LEU A 125 -1.05 -22.75 30.56
CA LEU A 125 0.10 -22.83 29.64
C LEU A 125 0.81 -24.19 29.77
N HIS A 126 1.30 -24.75 28.65
CA HIS A 126 2.15 -25.94 28.64
C HIS A 126 3.53 -25.67 29.28
N HIS A 127 3.92 -24.39 29.31
CA HIS A 127 5.15 -23.87 29.89
C HIS A 127 4.82 -22.76 30.93
N PRO A 128 4.35 -23.13 32.15
CA PRO A 128 3.91 -22.16 33.15
C PRO A 128 4.96 -21.12 33.57
N MET A 129 6.24 -21.42 33.34
CA MET A 129 7.32 -20.47 33.64
C MET A 129 7.16 -19.15 32.89
N LEU A 130 6.54 -19.14 31.70
CA LEU A 130 6.33 -17.91 30.92
C LEU A 130 5.55 -16.86 31.72
N GLY A 131 4.55 -17.27 32.51
CA GLY A 131 3.79 -16.38 33.39
C GLY A 131 4.55 -15.87 34.62
N HIS A 132 5.77 -16.35 34.85
CA HIS A 132 6.65 -15.95 35.95
C HIS A 132 7.88 -15.14 35.49
N ILE A 133 8.08 -15.01 34.17
CA ILE A 133 9.17 -14.22 33.59
C ILE A 133 8.88 -12.72 33.79
N ASP A 134 9.92 -11.91 33.98
CA ASP A 134 9.77 -10.46 34.02
C ASP A 134 9.30 -9.91 32.66
N ARG A 135 8.54 -8.81 32.66
CA ARG A 135 7.93 -8.28 31.42
C ARG A 135 8.98 -7.90 30.40
N LYS A 136 10.11 -7.32 30.84
CA LYS A 136 11.19 -6.95 29.92
C LYS A 136 11.83 -8.18 29.31
N GLU A 137 12.03 -9.23 30.11
CA GLU A 137 12.59 -10.49 29.65
C GLU A 137 11.65 -11.22 28.68
N LEU A 138 10.34 -11.25 28.98
CA LEU A 138 9.32 -11.81 28.08
C LEU A 138 9.33 -11.10 26.71
N VAL A 139 9.33 -9.77 26.72
CA VAL A 139 9.40 -8.96 25.49
C VAL A 139 10.70 -9.18 24.74
N GLN A 140 11.83 -9.29 25.45
CA GLN A 140 13.13 -9.53 24.84
C GLN A 140 13.18 -10.90 24.16
N ILE A 141 12.69 -11.96 24.84
CA ILE A 141 12.55 -13.30 24.26
C ILE A 141 11.67 -13.23 23.01
N TYR A 142 10.51 -12.57 23.08
CA TYR A 142 9.60 -12.44 21.94
C TYR A 142 10.24 -11.73 20.74
N ILE A 143 10.88 -10.58 20.95
CA ILE A 143 11.56 -9.82 19.90
C ILE A 143 12.68 -10.66 19.26
N ARG A 144 13.51 -11.32 20.06
CA ARG A 144 14.58 -12.20 19.56
C ARG A 144 14.02 -13.38 18.77
N PHE A 145 12.95 -14.00 19.25
CA PHE A 145 12.25 -15.08 18.56
C PHE A 145 11.74 -14.62 17.19
N MET A 146 11.06 -13.48 17.12
CA MET A 146 10.52 -12.93 15.87
C MET A 146 11.62 -12.58 14.87
N ASN A 147 12.74 -12.01 15.34
CA ASN A 147 13.88 -11.71 14.49
C ASN A 147 14.59 -12.98 13.98
N ALA A 148 14.70 -14.02 14.82
CA ALA A 148 15.30 -15.30 14.46
C ALA A 148 14.45 -16.12 13.48
N LEU A 149 13.12 -15.99 13.53
CA LEU A 149 12.22 -16.75 12.64
C LEU A 149 12.41 -16.38 11.15
N ALA A 150 12.98 -15.20 10.87
CA ALA A 150 13.40 -14.67 9.56
C ALA A 150 12.32 -14.60 8.45
N ARG A 151 11.17 -15.28 8.59
CA ARG A 151 9.99 -15.20 7.73
C ARG A 151 8.79 -14.89 8.61
N ASN A 152 8.00 -13.89 8.24
CA ASN A 152 6.73 -13.61 8.91
C ASN A 152 5.82 -14.83 8.73
N LYS A 153 5.76 -15.70 9.74
CA LYS A 153 4.73 -16.70 9.84
C LYS A 153 3.53 -16.05 10.52
N ARG A 154 2.40 -16.03 9.83
CA ARG A 154 1.16 -15.43 10.31
C ARG A 154 0.73 -15.96 11.69
N GLU A 155 1.03 -17.23 11.96
CA GLU A 155 0.73 -17.90 13.23
C GLU A 155 1.48 -17.33 14.45
N PHE A 156 2.53 -16.52 14.24
CA PHE A 156 3.28 -15.84 15.29
C PHE A 156 3.35 -14.31 15.08
N SER A 157 2.51 -13.73 14.23
CA SER A 157 2.58 -12.31 13.90
C SER A 157 2.19 -11.42 15.10
N PHE A 158 2.89 -10.29 15.27
CA PHE A 158 2.55 -9.31 16.31
C PHE A 158 1.12 -8.78 16.16
N GLU A 159 0.73 -8.47 14.93
CA GLU A 159 -0.60 -7.95 14.62
C GLU A 159 -1.72 -8.96 14.91
N ASP A 160 -1.68 -10.17 14.32
CA ASP A 160 -2.80 -11.10 14.48
C ASP A 160 -2.85 -11.72 15.89
N LYS A 161 -1.69 -11.95 16.52
CA LYS A 161 -1.60 -12.76 17.73
C LYS A 161 -1.38 -11.96 19.00
N VAL A 162 -0.64 -10.86 18.96
CA VAL A 162 -0.42 -10.03 20.15
C VAL A 162 -1.45 -8.92 20.25
N LEU A 163 -1.62 -8.11 19.19
CA LEU A 163 -2.62 -7.05 19.16
C LEU A 163 -4.04 -7.63 18.97
N GLY A 164 -4.17 -8.58 18.03
CA GLY A 164 -5.46 -9.18 17.67
C GLY A 164 -6.48 -8.13 17.23
N LYS A 165 -7.70 -8.22 17.76
CA LYS A 165 -8.76 -7.23 17.51
C LYS A 165 -8.68 -5.98 18.39
N HIS A 166 -7.71 -5.92 19.32
CA HIS A 166 -7.64 -4.87 20.33
C HIS A 166 -6.48 -3.94 20.04
N THR A 167 -6.47 -3.29 18.89
CA THR A 167 -5.36 -2.42 18.44
C THR A 167 -5.38 -1.04 19.09
N ASP A 168 -6.50 -0.59 19.66
CA ASP A 168 -6.72 0.78 20.15
C ASP A 168 -5.64 1.31 21.10
N ARG A 169 -5.27 0.51 22.11
CA ARG A 169 -4.24 0.91 23.10
C ARG A 169 -2.86 1.04 22.48
N PHE A 170 -2.55 0.17 21.53
CA PHE A 170 -1.32 0.27 20.75
C PHE A 170 -1.34 1.52 19.87
N THR A 171 -2.45 1.77 19.17
CA THR A 171 -2.61 2.88 18.24
C THR A 171 -2.70 4.26 18.93
N GLU A 172 -3.00 4.32 20.23
CA GLU A 172 -2.87 5.53 21.07
C GLU A 172 -1.41 5.95 21.28
N LYS A 173 -0.48 4.99 21.43
CA LYS A 173 0.93 5.25 21.73
C LYS A 173 1.84 5.23 20.49
N HIS A 174 1.52 4.38 19.52
CA HIS A 174 2.30 4.13 18.31
C HIS A 174 1.43 4.17 17.06
N ASN A 175 2.02 4.59 15.95
CA ASN A 175 1.37 4.71 14.65
C ASN A 175 1.47 3.44 13.81
N GLY A 176 2.03 2.37 14.38
CA GLY A 176 2.42 1.16 13.67
C GLY A 176 3.67 0.54 14.28
N PHE A 177 4.14 -0.55 13.69
CA PHE A 177 5.34 -1.26 14.09
C PHE A 177 6.14 -1.74 12.87
N LEU A 178 7.43 -1.99 13.06
CA LEU A 178 8.32 -2.60 12.08
C LEU A 178 8.87 -3.92 12.60
N THR A 179 8.96 -4.92 11.73
CA THR A 179 9.63 -6.20 11.98
C THR A 179 10.82 -6.35 11.05
N ALA A 180 11.54 -7.48 11.06
CA ALA A 180 12.68 -7.70 10.16
C ALA A 180 12.31 -7.56 8.67
N ASN A 181 11.09 -7.96 8.28
CA ASN A 181 10.68 -8.11 6.88
C ASN A 181 9.67 -7.06 6.39
N GLY A 182 9.15 -6.22 7.27
CA GLY A 182 8.07 -5.28 6.93
C GLY A 182 7.53 -4.64 8.20
N GLY A 183 6.21 -4.55 8.30
CA GLY A 183 5.51 -4.03 9.46
C GLY A 183 4.07 -3.71 9.13
N ALA A 184 3.43 -2.93 9.99
CA ALA A 184 2.13 -2.34 9.68
C ALA A 184 2.05 -0.91 10.21
N VAL A 185 1.36 -0.03 9.48
CA VAL A 185 1.21 1.40 9.80
C VAL A 185 -0.24 1.82 9.61
N LYS A 186 -0.72 2.77 10.41
CA LYS A 186 -2.08 3.32 10.29
C LYS A 186 -2.38 3.81 8.87
N ALA A 187 -3.55 3.45 8.36
CA ALA A 187 -4.03 3.84 7.03
C ALA A 187 -4.03 5.36 6.81
N SER A 188 -4.51 6.13 7.80
CA SER A 188 -4.54 7.60 7.74
C SER A 188 -3.17 8.22 7.46
N LEU A 189 -2.10 7.67 8.03
CA LEU A 189 -0.74 8.16 7.85
C LEU A 189 -0.18 7.79 6.49
N LEU A 190 -0.47 6.58 6.02
CA LEU A 190 -0.05 6.13 4.69
C LEU A 190 -0.73 6.96 3.59
N ILE A 191 -2.04 7.21 3.70
CA ILE A 191 -2.78 8.08 2.76
C ILE A 191 -2.26 9.52 2.83
N GLY A 192 -2.11 10.07 4.04
CA GLY A 192 -1.79 11.49 4.24
C GLY A 192 -0.33 11.87 3.96
N PHE A 193 0.62 10.97 4.27
CA PHE A 193 2.06 11.25 4.21
C PHE A 193 2.84 10.38 3.20
N GLY A 194 2.15 9.46 2.52
CA GLY A 194 2.72 8.74 1.41
C GLY A 194 2.96 9.63 0.18
N SER A 195 3.95 9.28 -0.62
CA SER A 195 4.03 9.70 -2.02
C SER A 195 4.36 8.52 -2.90
N ARG A 196 4.02 8.61 -4.17
CA ARG A 196 4.50 7.65 -5.16
C ARG A 196 6.03 7.68 -5.24
N THR A 197 6.63 6.57 -5.61
CA THR A 197 8.10 6.46 -5.77
C THR A 197 8.63 7.25 -6.96
N ASP A 198 7.78 7.56 -7.93
CA ASP A 198 8.06 8.46 -9.06
C ASP A 198 7.78 9.94 -8.73
N HIS A 199 7.47 10.27 -7.47
CA HIS A 199 7.13 11.63 -7.07
C HIS A 199 8.33 12.58 -7.20
N GLU A 200 8.16 13.61 -8.03
CA GLU A 200 9.11 14.71 -8.16
C GLU A 200 8.53 15.98 -7.50
N GLY A 201 8.79 16.13 -6.20
CA GLY A 201 8.30 17.26 -5.42
C GLY A 201 8.81 18.61 -5.92
N GLY A 202 7.97 19.65 -5.82
CA GLY A 202 8.35 21.05 -6.05
C GLY A 202 8.39 21.51 -7.52
N LYS A 203 8.00 20.65 -8.48
CA LYS A 203 7.83 21.05 -9.88
C LYS A 203 6.60 21.94 -10.05
N GLN A 204 6.76 23.01 -10.84
CA GLN A 204 5.64 23.87 -11.25
C GLN A 204 4.77 23.17 -12.30
N LEU A 205 3.48 23.52 -12.35
CA LEU A 205 2.50 22.93 -13.26
C LEU A 205 2.96 22.98 -14.72
N GLU A 206 3.50 24.12 -15.16
CA GLU A 206 3.98 24.36 -16.52
C GLU A 206 5.10 23.40 -16.91
N SER A 207 5.92 22.99 -15.92
CA SER A 207 7.04 22.06 -16.14
C SER A 207 6.55 20.68 -16.55
N TYR A 208 5.40 20.22 -16.04
CA TYR A 208 4.81 18.93 -16.42
C TYR A 208 4.32 18.96 -17.87
N VAL A 209 3.63 20.02 -18.29
CA VAL A 209 3.15 20.14 -19.67
C VAL A 209 4.32 20.26 -20.66
N SER A 210 5.31 21.12 -20.36
CA SER A 210 6.50 21.24 -21.21
C SER A 210 7.32 19.94 -21.23
N GLY A 211 7.42 19.27 -20.08
CA GLY A 211 8.13 18.00 -19.92
C GLY A 211 7.50 16.90 -20.76
N GLY A 212 6.17 16.81 -20.77
CA GLY A 212 5.41 15.87 -21.59
C GLY A 212 5.64 16.12 -23.09
N LYS A 213 5.57 17.37 -23.54
CA LYS A 213 5.88 17.72 -24.95
C LYS A 213 7.30 17.32 -25.35
N SER A 214 8.29 17.62 -24.52
CA SER A 214 9.68 17.24 -24.76
C SER A 214 9.92 15.72 -24.66
N ALA A 215 9.17 15.00 -23.82
CA ALA A 215 9.20 13.54 -23.77
C ALA A 215 8.63 12.94 -25.06
N ALA A 216 7.49 13.44 -25.52
CA ALA A 216 6.84 12.97 -26.73
C ALA A 216 7.71 13.14 -27.98
N GLN A 217 8.34 14.32 -28.13
CA GLN A 217 9.28 14.59 -29.23
C GLN A 217 10.50 13.66 -29.24
N ARG A 218 10.88 13.08 -28.08
CA ARG A 218 12.01 12.15 -27.99
C ARG A 218 11.63 10.71 -28.37
N LEU A 219 10.35 10.36 -28.37
CA LEU A 219 9.91 8.99 -28.69
C LEU A 219 10.17 8.63 -30.16
N ASN A 220 10.21 9.60 -31.08
CA ASN A 220 10.51 9.40 -32.51
C ASN A 220 9.76 8.20 -33.14
N LEU A 221 8.49 8.03 -32.79
CA LEU A 221 7.68 6.91 -33.25
C LEU A 221 7.26 7.15 -34.70
N THR A 222 7.41 6.13 -35.56
CA THR A 222 7.01 6.19 -36.97
C THR A 222 6.04 5.09 -37.38
N ASN A 223 5.95 4.03 -36.58
CA ASN A 223 5.06 2.90 -36.82
C ASN A 223 3.72 3.10 -36.09
N PHE A 224 2.60 2.89 -36.79
CA PHE A 224 1.25 3.02 -36.22
C PHE A 224 1.03 2.15 -34.97
N GLN A 225 1.45 0.89 -34.99
CA GLN A 225 1.31 -0.03 -33.85
C GLN A 225 2.11 0.47 -32.64
N GLU A 226 3.34 0.96 -32.85
CA GLU A 226 4.16 1.53 -31.78
C GLU A 226 3.53 2.82 -31.20
N MET A 227 2.98 3.69 -32.05
CA MET A 227 2.25 4.89 -31.62
C MET A 227 1.02 4.53 -30.80
N MET A 228 0.22 3.57 -31.28
CA MET A 228 -0.97 3.10 -30.59
C MET A 228 -0.61 2.48 -29.24
N TRP A 229 0.41 1.64 -29.19
CA TRP A 229 0.90 1.03 -27.94
C TRP A 229 1.36 2.10 -26.95
N ALA A 230 2.16 3.08 -27.39
CA ALA A 230 2.61 4.18 -26.55
C ALA A 230 1.44 5.05 -26.05
N TRP A 231 0.46 5.33 -26.90
CA TRP A 231 -0.75 6.07 -26.51
C TRP A 231 -1.55 5.31 -25.44
N LEU A 232 -1.76 4.01 -25.64
CA LEU A 232 -2.46 3.13 -24.69
C LEU A 232 -1.69 2.96 -23.38
N GLU A 233 -0.36 2.98 -23.39
CA GLU A 233 0.47 2.96 -22.19
C GLU A 233 0.23 4.22 -21.34
N MET A 234 0.22 5.41 -21.97
CA MET A 234 -0.09 6.67 -21.27
C MET A 234 -1.53 6.68 -20.74
N GLU A 235 -2.48 6.16 -21.52
CA GLU A 235 -3.88 6.04 -21.14
C GLU A 235 -4.05 5.10 -19.93
N ASN A 236 -3.38 3.96 -19.93
CA ASN A 236 -3.39 2.99 -18.83
C ASN A 236 -2.77 3.61 -17.57
N PHE A 237 -1.65 4.35 -17.70
CA PHE A 237 -1.07 5.09 -16.58
C PHE A 237 -2.10 6.06 -15.96
N GLN A 238 -2.72 6.91 -16.79
CA GLN A 238 -3.71 7.86 -16.30
C GLN A 238 -4.93 7.16 -15.68
N MET A 239 -5.38 6.04 -16.24
CA MET A 239 -6.47 5.23 -15.69
C MET A 239 -6.17 4.77 -14.26
N ARG A 240 -4.98 4.20 -14.02
CA ARG A 240 -4.58 3.70 -12.69
C ARG A 240 -4.49 4.84 -11.67
N ARG A 241 -3.91 5.98 -12.06
CA ARG A 241 -3.82 7.17 -11.20
C ARG A 241 -5.20 7.77 -10.91
N CYS A 242 -6.05 7.89 -11.92
CA CYS A 242 -7.43 8.36 -11.74
C CYS A 242 -8.25 7.43 -10.85
N ARG A 243 -8.09 6.11 -10.95
CA ARG A 243 -8.72 5.14 -10.05
C ARG A 243 -8.32 5.43 -8.60
N ASP A 244 -7.03 5.56 -8.31
CA ASP A 244 -6.57 5.77 -6.94
C ASP A 244 -6.96 7.15 -6.39
N ILE A 245 -6.95 8.19 -7.24
CA ILE A 245 -7.45 9.54 -6.91
C ILE A 245 -8.95 9.50 -6.58
N ASP A 246 -9.78 8.85 -7.40
CA ASP A 246 -11.23 8.75 -7.20
C ASP A 246 -11.55 8.11 -5.85
N ARG A 247 -10.90 6.98 -5.56
CA ARG A 247 -11.07 6.24 -4.30
C ARG A 247 -10.74 7.10 -3.08
N VAL A 248 -9.65 7.86 -3.13
CA VAL A 248 -9.20 8.72 -2.02
C VAL A 248 -10.09 9.95 -1.86
N LEU A 249 -10.48 10.60 -2.95
CA LEU A 249 -11.33 11.80 -2.90
C LEU A 249 -12.79 11.50 -2.49
N ARG A 250 -13.21 10.23 -2.50
CA ARG A 250 -14.50 9.77 -1.97
C ARG A 250 -14.50 9.51 -0.46
N LEU A 251 -13.33 9.48 0.18
CA LEU A 251 -13.23 9.29 1.62
C LEU A 251 -13.66 10.59 2.32
N GLU A 252 -14.86 10.59 2.88
CA GLU A 252 -15.43 11.74 3.60
C GLU A 252 -14.73 12.01 4.93
N ALA A 253 -14.12 10.96 5.51
CA ALA A 253 -13.40 11.03 6.77
C ALA A 253 -12.01 11.71 6.69
N LEU A 254 -11.53 12.08 5.49
CA LEU A 254 -10.26 12.79 5.34
C LEU A 254 -10.47 14.31 5.50
N ASP A 255 -9.83 14.90 6.51
CA ASP A 255 -9.88 16.35 6.76
C ASP A 255 -9.33 17.20 5.61
N ARG A 256 -8.36 16.65 4.86
CA ARG A 256 -7.65 17.34 3.77
C ARG A 256 -7.23 16.37 2.68
N THR A 257 -7.24 16.85 1.45
CA THR A 257 -6.69 16.11 0.30
C THR A 257 -5.19 15.91 0.45
N PRO A 258 -4.68 14.66 0.33
CA PRO A 258 -3.24 14.39 0.39
C PRO A 258 -2.47 15.09 -0.73
N ARG A 259 -1.23 15.52 -0.46
CA ARG A 259 -0.40 16.25 -1.44
C ARG A 259 -0.08 15.45 -2.71
N TRP A 260 0.03 14.13 -2.58
CA TRP A 260 0.30 13.26 -3.72
C TRP A 260 -0.84 13.28 -4.74
N VAL A 261 -2.10 13.52 -4.31
CA VAL A 261 -3.25 13.62 -5.24
C VAL A 261 -3.04 14.78 -6.21
N THR A 262 -2.66 15.95 -5.71
CA THR A 262 -2.35 17.12 -6.57
C THR A 262 -1.20 16.81 -7.52
N THR A 263 -0.18 16.10 -7.05
CA THR A 263 0.97 15.73 -7.88
C THR A 263 0.56 14.74 -8.97
N ASP A 264 -0.23 13.72 -8.64
CA ASP A 264 -0.74 12.75 -9.61
C ASP A 264 -1.61 13.47 -10.66
N ILE A 265 -2.44 14.45 -10.27
CA ILE A 265 -3.21 15.27 -11.22
C ILE A 265 -2.28 16.03 -12.19
N PHE A 266 -1.15 16.56 -11.72
CA PHE A 266 -0.19 17.23 -12.60
C PHE A 266 0.53 16.24 -13.52
N MET A 267 0.85 15.03 -13.04
CA MET A 267 1.36 13.94 -13.86
C MET A 267 0.36 13.51 -14.95
N LEU A 268 -0.95 13.55 -14.66
CA LEU A 268 -1.98 13.29 -15.68
C LEU A 268 -1.85 14.28 -16.85
N LEU A 269 -1.55 15.56 -16.59
CA LEU A 269 -1.36 16.57 -17.64
C LEU A 269 -0.09 16.35 -18.46
N GLU A 270 0.99 15.89 -17.83
CA GLU A 270 2.19 15.47 -18.57
C GLU A 270 1.85 14.36 -19.55
N LYS A 271 1.13 13.33 -19.09
CA LYS A 271 0.75 12.20 -19.95
C LYS A 271 -0.27 12.62 -21.02
N GLU A 272 -1.14 13.57 -20.71
CA GLU A 272 -2.07 14.14 -21.68
C GLU A 272 -1.30 14.85 -22.81
N ALA A 273 -0.30 15.66 -22.47
CA ALA A 273 0.53 16.35 -23.46
C ALA A 273 1.28 15.36 -24.38
N ILE A 274 1.71 14.21 -23.84
CA ILE A 274 2.31 13.13 -24.63
C ILE A 274 1.28 12.52 -25.58
N LYS A 275 0.09 12.17 -25.06
CA LYS A 275 -0.99 11.60 -25.87
C LYS A 275 -1.45 12.52 -26.99
N GLN A 276 -1.53 13.83 -26.78
CA GLN A 276 -1.90 14.80 -27.82
C GLN A 276 -0.92 14.76 -29.00
N HIS A 277 0.39 14.74 -28.73
CA HIS A 277 1.41 14.63 -29.76
C HIS A 277 1.34 13.30 -30.53
N ILE A 278 1.20 12.18 -29.81
CA ILE A 278 1.08 10.86 -30.45
C ILE A 278 -0.23 10.78 -31.25
N ALA A 279 -1.33 11.34 -30.75
CA ALA A 279 -2.61 11.35 -31.44
C ALA A 279 -2.59 12.14 -32.75
N GLN A 280 -1.87 13.27 -32.81
CA GLN A 280 -1.64 13.98 -34.08
C GLN A 280 -0.98 13.08 -35.11
N ALA A 281 0.09 12.38 -34.74
CA ALA A 281 0.79 11.45 -35.62
C ALA A 281 -0.10 10.27 -36.07
N ILE A 282 -0.90 9.70 -35.15
CA ILE A 282 -1.85 8.62 -35.48
C ILE A 282 -2.88 9.10 -36.51
N MET A 283 -3.45 10.30 -36.32
CA MET A 283 -4.50 10.81 -37.20
C MET A 283 -4.01 11.19 -38.60
N GLU A 284 -2.69 11.30 -38.80
CA GLU A 284 -2.06 11.50 -40.11
C GLU A 284 -1.86 10.18 -40.89
N THR A 285 -2.03 9.01 -40.25
CA THR A 285 -1.86 7.70 -40.91
C THR A 285 -3.13 7.23 -41.61
N ALA A 286 -2.99 6.32 -42.59
CA ALA A 286 -4.11 5.76 -43.32
C ALA A 286 -5.00 4.87 -42.43
N GLU A 287 -4.38 4.20 -41.44
CA GLU A 287 -5.00 3.28 -40.48
C GLU A 287 -5.97 3.98 -39.51
N ALA A 288 -5.88 5.30 -39.31
CA ALA A 288 -6.84 6.02 -38.47
C ALA A 288 -8.29 5.85 -38.94
N SER A 289 -8.50 5.73 -40.26
CA SER A 289 -9.83 5.54 -40.85
C SER A 289 -10.47 4.19 -40.50
N THR A 290 -9.68 3.13 -40.31
CA THR A 290 -10.20 1.80 -39.96
C THR A 290 -10.59 1.70 -38.49
N MET A 291 -9.99 2.53 -37.63
CA MET A 291 -10.31 2.60 -36.20
C MET A 291 -11.72 3.13 -35.93
N GLU A 292 -12.24 4.03 -36.77
CA GLU A 292 -13.58 4.60 -36.58
C GLU A 292 -14.66 3.51 -36.56
N GLU A 293 -14.50 2.47 -37.38
CA GLU A 293 -15.44 1.35 -37.47
C GLU A 293 -15.24 0.32 -36.35
N VAL A 294 -13.98 -0.02 -36.04
CA VAL A 294 -13.64 -1.17 -35.16
C VAL A 294 -13.52 -0.78 -33.68
N ALA A 295 -13.12 0.45 -33.40
CA ALA A 295 -12.88 0.97 -32.05
C ALA A 295 -13.37 2.44 -31.92
N PRO A 296 -14.68 2.69 -32.09
CA PRO A 296 -15.23 4.05 -32.24
C PRO A 296 -15.05 4.94 -31.02
N THR A 297 -15.03 4.39 -29.80
CA THR A 297 -14.81 5.18 -28.58
C THR A 297 -13.34 5.58 -28.46
N LEU A 298 -12.43 4.65 -28.76
CA LEU A 298 -10.99 4.91 -28.79
C LEU A 298 -10.62 5.92 -29.88
N TYR A 299 -11.13 5.73 -31.10
CA TYR A 299 -10.94 6.67 -32.22
C TYR A 299 -11.37 8.09 -31.84
N LYS A 300 -12.58 8.28 -31.29
CA LYS A 300 -13.05 9.59 -30.85
C LYS A 300 -12.19 10.23 -29.78
N ALA A 301 -11.58 9.44 -28.89
CA ALA A 301 -10.68 9.96 -27.87
C ALA A 301 -9.35 10.44 -28.47
N ILE A 302 -8.77 9.66 -29.39
CA ILE A 302 -7.56 10.04 -30.12
C ILE A 302 -7.82 11.27 -30.98
N GLN A 303 -8.93 11.31 -31.72
CA GLN A 303 -9.32 12.46 -32.55
C GLN A 303 -9.49 13.73 -31.71
N ARG A 304 -10.04 13.66 -30.50
CA ARG A 304 -10.10 14.82 -29.60
C ARG A 304 -8.72 15.25 -29.12
N ALA A 305 -7.89 14.29 -28.70
CA ALA A 305 -6.53 14.57 -28.27
C ALA A 305 -5.67 15.18 -29.40
N SER A 306 -5.89 14.79 -30.66
CA SER A 306 -5.13 15.36 -31.78
C SER A 306 -5.44 16.83 -32.04
N LEU A 307 -6.60 17.32 -31.59
CA LEU A 307 -7.02 18.73 -31.69
C LEU A 307 -6.48 19.60 -30.54
N ASP A 308 -5.49 19.10 -29.79
CA ASP A 308 -4.93 19.72 -28.57
C ASP A 308 -5.99 19.97 -27.48
N ASP A 309 -7.12 19.27 -27.52
CA ASP A 309 -8.16 19.34 -26.49
C ASP A 309 -7.78 18.45 -25.31
N VAL A 310 -7.58 19.05 -24.13
CA VAL A 310 -7.31 18.32 -22.90
C VAL A 310 -8.58 17.61 -22.48
N ASN A 311 -8.50 16.32 -22.12
CA ASN A 311 -9.67 15.59 -21.64
C ASN A 311 -10.47 16.36 -20.55
N LYS A 312 -11.78 16.51 -20.77
CA LYS A 312 -12.69 17.27 -19.90
C LYS A 312 -12.63 16.83 -18.42
N ASP A 313 -12.50 15.53 -18.16
CA ASP A 313 -12.44 15.01 -16.79
C ASP A 313 -11.13 15.43 -16.11
N ILE A 314 -10.01 15.44 -16.84
CA ILE A 314 -8.73 15.97 -16.34
C ILE A 314 -8.82 17.48 -16.11
N GLN A 315 -9.48 18.24 -16.98
CA GLN A 315 -9.71 19.68 -16.77
C GLN A 315 -10.50 19.95 -15.48
N ILE A 316 -11.56 19.17 -15.23
CA ILE A 316 -12.36 19.25 -14.00
C ILE A 316 -11.46 18.95 -12.79
N LEU A 317 -10.68 17.87 -12.82
CA LEU A 317 -9.74 17.54 -11.72
C LEU A 317 -8.73 18.65 -11.48
N LEU A 318 -8.16 19.24 -12.52
CA LEU A 318 -7.23 20.35 -12.40
C LEU A 318 -7.90 21.57 -11.74
N SER A 319 -9.10 21.93 -12.19
CA SER A 319 -9.86 23.02 -11.58
C SER A 319 -10.16 22.78 -10.10
N GLN A 320 -10.45 21.52 -9.73
CA GLN A 320 -10.70 21.13 -8.34
C GLN A 320 -9.41 21.07 -7.49
N ALA A 321 -8.27 20.80 -8.10
CA ALA A 321 -6.98 20.81 -7.42
C ALA A 321 -6.45 22.23 -7.20
N LEU A 322 -6.71 23.15 -8.13
CA LEU A 322 -6.30 24.55 -8.08
C LEU A 322 -7.29 25.43 -7.29
N GLY A 323 -8.59 25.07 -7.31
CA GLY A 323 -9.63 25.71 -6.52
C GLY A 323 -9.74 25.09 -5.13
N HIS A 324 -9.95 25.88 -4.09
CA HIS A 324 -10.18 25.37 -2.72
C HIS A 324 -11.66 25.11 -2.39
N GLU A 325 -12.57 25.29 -3.34
CA GLU A 325 -14.00 25.25 -3.06
C GLU A 325 -14.74 24.35 -4.06
N GLY A 326 -15.20 23.20 -3.57
CA GLY A 326 -16.06 22.27 -4.29
C GLY A 326 -16.03 20.87 -3.70
N ARG A 327 -17.18 20.20 -3.64
CA ARG A 327 -17.20 18.75 -3.38
C ARG A 327 -16.63 18.02 -4.59
N TYR A 328 -15.91 16.93 -4.35
CA TYR A 328 -15.39 16.08 -5.42
C TYR A 328 -16.53 15.64 -6.35
N ALA A 329 -16.33 15.78 -7.67
CA ALA A 329 -17.38 15.62 -8.68
C ALA A 329 -17.35 14.25 -9.39
N GLY A 330 -16.48 13.33 -8.98
CA GLY A 330 -16.35 12.00 -9.59
C GLY A 330 -15.61 11.98 -10.94
N ALA A 331 -14.93 13.07 -11.32
CA ALA A 331 -14.27 13.17 -12.62
C ALA A 331 -13.16 12.14 -12.82
N ALA A 332 -12.38 11.81 -11.78
CA ALA A 332 -11.34 10.77 -11.90
C ALA A 332 -11.96 9.38 -12.11
N GLY A 333 -13.05 9.06 -11.41
CA GLY A 333 -13.80 7.82 -11.64
C GLY A 333 -14.37 7.73 -13.06
N ALA A 334 -14.94 8.83 -13.57
CA ALA A 334 -15.45 8.90 -14.95
C ALA A 334 -14.33 8.69 -16.00
N PHE A 335 -13.17 9.33 -15.81
CA PHE A 335 -12.01 9.11 -16.66
C PHE A 335 -11.58 7.64 -16.65
N ALA A 336 -11.41 7.05 -15.45
CA ALA A 336 -10.94 5.68 -15.30
C ALA A 336 -11.88 4.66 -15.96
N GLN A 337 -13.20 4.83 -15.81
CA GLN A 337 -14.20 3.99 -16.47
C GLN A 337 -14.15 4.15 -18.00
N GLY A 338 -14.01 5.39 -18.49
CA GLY A 338 -13.88 5.66 -19.91
C GLY A 338 -12.60 5.05 -20.51
N ALA A 339 -11.48 5.14 -19.80
CA ALA A 339 -10.20 4.58 -20.21
C ALA A 339 -10.23 3.05 -20.25
N PHE A 340 -10.87 2.42 -19.26
CA PHE A 340 -11.10 0.97 -19.25
C PHE A 340 -11.83 0.51 -20.52
N LYS A 341 -12.94 1.19 -20.87
CA LYS A 341 -13.70 0.88 -22.09
C LYS A 341 -12.84 1.03 -23.37
N ARG A 342 -12.00 2.07 -23.43
CA ARG A 342 -11.08 2.28 -24.57
C ARG A 342 -10.03 1.17 -24.66
N ALA A 343 -9.52 0.70 -23.53
CA ALA A 343 -8.57 -0.41 -23.47
C ALA A 343 -9.20 -1.76 -23.84
N GLU A 344 -10.51 -1.94 -23.62
CA GLU A 344 -11.24 -3.10 -24.15
C GLU A 344 -11.40 -3.03 -25.67
N GLU A 345 -11.76 -1.85 -26.21
CA GLU A 345 -11.88 -1.65 -27.66
C GLU A 345 -10.54 -1.82 -28.40
N SER A 346 -9.41 -1.46 -27.77
CA SER A 346 -8.09 -1.60 -28.41
C SER A 346 -7.74 -3.05 -28.73
N ARG A 347 -8.31 -4.03 -28.00
CA ARG A 347 -8.12 -5.47 -28.28
C ARG A 347 -8.68 -5.90 -29.63
N ASN A 348 -9.58 -5.10 -30.20
CA ASN A 348 -10.15 -5.36 -31.53
C ASN A 348 -9.22 -4.91 -32.66
N LEU A 349 -8.14 -4.17 -32.37
CA LEU A 349 -7.30 -3.54 -33.39
C LEU A 349 -6.08 -4.37 -33.82
N ASP A 350 -5.89 -5.61 -33.33
CA ASP A 350 -4.67 -6.42 -33.60
C ASP A 350 -3.36 -5.60 -33.42
N VAL A 351 -3.33 -4.77 -32.36
CA VAL A 351 -2.18 -3.94 -31.96
C VAL A 351 -1.54 -4.48 -30.70
#